data_AF-A0A6P1CWD7-F1
#
_entry.id   AF-A0A6P1CWD7-F1
#
_cell.length_a   1.000
_cell.length_b   1.000
_cell.length_c   1.000
_cell.angle_alpha   90.00
_cell.angle_beta   90.00
_cell.angle_gamma   90.00
#
_symmetry.space_group_name_H-M   'P 1'
#
loop_
_entity.id
_entity.type
_entity.pdbx_description
1 polymer ?
#
loop_
_entity_poly.entity_id
_entity_poly.type
_entity_poly.pdbx_seq_one_letter_code
_entity_poly.pdbx_strand_id
1 'polypeptide(L)'
;VYVTHDQTEALALADRIAVMRDARLVDIDTAPNLWQRPPSDFTAAFLGGANLLPCTVNRVSGDSALVTVGTRTLRAHAPEPGVGRPAWAPDSDALLCIRPHTVRVGATSERGALPATVLSTAWRGASTRMRLAVDGLPDEL
;
A
#
# COMPACT_ATOMS: atom_id res chain seq x y z
N VAL A 1 -17.63 -0.80 -22.31
CA VAL A 1 -16.20 -0.88 -21.94
C VAL A 1 -15.61 0.51 -22.14
N TYR A 2 -15.05 1.09 -21.10
CA TYR A 2 -14.45 2.43 -21.10
C TYR A 2 -12.93 2.30 -20.88
N VAL A 3 -12.13 3.12 -21.55
CA VAL A 3 -10.66 3.07 -21.48
C VAL A 3 -10.15 4.45 -21.09
N THR A 4 -9.41 4.53 -20.00
CA THR A 4 -8.82 5.78 -19.50
C THR A 4 -7.42 5.51 -18.93
N HIS A 5 -6.61 6.56 -18.87
CA HIS A 5 -5.33 6.56 -18.15
C HIS A 5 -5.46 7.23 -16.77
N ASP A 6 -6.62 7.84 -16.47
CA ASP A 6 -6.88 8.45 -15.18
C ASP A 6 -7.42 7.41 -14.20
N GLN A 7 -6.61 7.13 -13.19
CA GLN A 7 -6.92 6.17 -12.14
C GLN A 7 -8.11 6.61 -11.29
N THR A 8 -8.24 7.92 -11.04
CA THR A 8 -9.31 8.49 -10.20
C THR A 8 -10.65 8.30 -10.89
N GLU A 9 -10.68 8.53 -12.20
CA GLU A 9 -11.86 8.30 -13.03
C GLU A 9 -12.25 6.81 -13.03
N ALA A 10 -11.29 5.92 -13.23
CA ALA A 10 -11.52 4.48 -13.20
C ALA A 10 -12.08 4.01 -11.85
N LEU A 11 -11.52 4.48 -10.73
CA LEU A 11 -11.96 4.13 -9.38
C LEU A 11 -13.35 4.71 -9.04
N ALA A 12 -13.72 5.86 -9.61
CA ALA A 12 -14.98 6.52 -9.31
C ALA A 12 -16.16 5.98 -10.12
N LEU A 13 -15.92 5.52 -11.36
CA LEU A 13 -16.99 5.23 -12.32
C LEU A 13 -17.17 3.75 -12.65
N ALA A 14 -16.14 2.92 -12.47
CA ALA A 14 -16.16 1.55 -12.98
C ALA A 14 -16.70 0.54 -11.95
N ASP A 15 -17.64 -0.31 -12.37
CA ASP A 15 -18.04 -1.49 -11.59
C ASP A 15 -16.86 -2.47 -11.43
N ARG A 16 -16.09 -2.62 -12.50
CA ARG A 16 -14.88 -3.44 -12.57
C ARG A 16 -13.81 -2.74 -13.38
N ILE A 17 -12.57 -2.90 -12.96
CA ILE A 17 -11.40 -2.32 -13.60
C ILE A 17 -10.52 -3.46 -14.12
N ALA A 18 -10.11 -3.37 -15.38
CA ALA A 18 -9.07 -4.21 -15.95
C ALA A 18 -7.76 -3.40 -15.99
N VAL A 19 -6.80 -3.79 -15.15
CA VAL A 19 -5.48 -3.14 -15.09
C VAL A 19 -4.59 -3.77 -16.16
N MET A 20 -3.98 -2.95 -17.00
CA MET A 20 -3.08 -3.40 -18.07
C MET A 20 -1.68 -2.81 -17.91
N ARG A 21 -0.67 -3.59 -18.27
CA ARG A 21 0.74 -3.19 -18.34
C ARG A 21 1.41 -3.86 -19.54
N ASP A 22 2.18 -3.11 -20.31
CA ASP A 22 2.90 -3.64 -21.50
C ASP A 22 2.00 -4.43 -22.45
N ALA A 23 0.82 -3.89 -22.74
CA ALA A 23 -0.24 -4.51 -23.55
C ALA A 23 -0.76 -5.87 -23.02
N ARG A 24 -0.58 -6.18 -21.73
CA ARG A 24 -1.06 -7.39 -21.07
C ARG A 24 -2.02 -7.06 -19.94
N LEU A 25 -3.03 -7.89 -19.75
CA LEU A 25 -3.90 -7.84 -18.57
C LEU A 25 -3.09 -8.28 -17.35
N VAL A 26 -3.06 -7.44 -16.32
CA VAL A 26 -2.39 -7.72 -15.04
C VAL A 26 -3.42 -8.24 -14.05
N ASP A 27 -4.46 -7.46 -13.78
CA ASP A 27 -5.50 -7.77 -12.79
C ASP A 27 -6.88 -7.33 -13.32
N ILE A 28 -7.93 -8.02 -12.88
CA ILE A 28 -9.32 -7.62 -13.15
C ILE A 28 -10.23 -7.94 -11.98
N ASP A 29 -10.78 -6.92 -11.34
CA ASP A 29 -11.71 -7.06 -10.21
C ASP A 29 -12.58 -5.79 -10.09
N THR A 30 -13.45 -5.76 -9.10
CA THR A 30 -14.19 -4.56 -8.70
C THR A 30 -13.24 -3.47 -8.20
N ALA A 31 -13.61 -2.20 -8.43
CA ALA A 31 -12.79 -1.07 -7.97
C ALA A 31 -12.50 -1.13 -6.45
N PRO A 32 -13.46 -1.45 -5.56
CA PRO A 32 -13.18 -1.59 -4.13
C PRO A 32 -12.17 -2.71 -3.81
N ASN A 33 -12.25 -3.86 -4.48
CA ASN A 33 -11.30 -4.95 -4.25
C ASN A 33 -9.89 -4.58 -4.69
N LEU A 34 -9.72 -4.03 -5.90
CA LEU A 34 -8.40 -3.61 -6.38
C LEU A 34 -7.80 -2.50 -5.51
N TRP A 35 -8.64 -1.66 -4.91
CA TRP A 35 -8.20 -0.61 -4.00
C TRP A 35 -7.76 -1.14 -2.63
N GLN A 36 -8.61 -1.95 -1.99
CA GLN A 36 -8.44 -2.39 -0.61
C GLN A 36 -7.54 -3.63 -0.50
N ARG A 37 -7.59 -4.51 -1.49
CA ARG A 37 -6.90 -5.80 -1.53
C ARG A 37 -6.27 -6.02 -2.92
N PRO A 38 -5.33 -5.14 -3.34
CA PRO A 38 -4.70 -5.24 -4.65
C PRO A 38 -4.01 -6.62 -4.79
N PRO A 39 -4.26 -7.37 -5.89
CA PRO A 39 -3.67 -8.70 -6.06
C PRO A 39 -2.16 -8.67 -6.34
N SER A 40 -1.64 -7.56 -6.87
CA SER A 40 -0.23 -7.36 -7.18
C SER A 40 0.30 -6.06 -6.60
N ASP A 41 1.61 -6.01 -6.37
CA ASP A 41 2.36 -4.81 -6.04
C ASP A 41 2.19 -3.73 -7.12
N PHE A 42 2.20 -4.12 -8.39
CA PHE A 42 1.94 -3.22 -9.50
C PHE A 42 0.56 -2.57 -9.38
N THR A 43 -0.50 -3.35 -9.18
CA THR A 43 -1.85 -2.78 -9.03
C THR A 43 -1.96 -1.91 -7.78
N ALA A 44 -1.30 -2.28 -6.69
CA ALA A 44 -1.24 -1.47 -5.48
C ALA A 44 -0.58 -0.11 -5.74
N ALA A 45 0.61 -0.10 -6.36
CA ALA A 45 1.34 1.12 -6.69
C ALA A 45 0.63 1.94 -7.78
N PHE A 46 0.06 1.27 -8.78
CA PHE A 46 -0.58 1.90 -9.92
C PHE A 46 -1.89 2.56 -9.51
N LEU A 47 -2.79 1.90 -8.77
CA LEU A 47 -4.07 2.50 -8.38
C LEU A 47 -3.90 3.37 -7.14
N GLY A 48 -3.78 4.69 -7.34
CA GLY A 48 -3.76 5.70 -6.28
C GLY A 48 -2.42 5.87 -5.54
N GLY A 49 -1.34 5.26 -6.03
CA GLY A 49 0.02 5.52 -5.53
C GLY A 49 0.24 5.06 -4.09
N ALA A 50 0.10 3.75 -3.80
CA ALA A 50 0.54 3.22 -2.51
C ALA A 50 2.06 3.32 -2.34
N ASN A 51 2.49 3.54 -1.11
CA ASN A 51 3.84 3.23 -0.67
C ASN A 51 3.89 1.74 -0.35
N LEU A 52 4.88 1.01 -0.89
CA LEU A 52 5.08 -0.41 -0.64
C LEU A 52 6.36 -0.59 0.15
N LEU A 53 6.22 -0.91 1.44
CA LEU A 53 7.37 -1.04 2.33
C LEU A 53 7.68 -2.53 2.56
N PRO A 54 8.92 -2.99 2.33
CA PRO A 54 9.33 -4.33 2.74
C PRO A 54 9.10 -4.55 4.23
N CYS A 55 8.52 -5.70 4.57
CA CYS A 55 8.25 -6.05 5.96
C CYS A 55 8.38 -7.55 6.19
N THR A 56 8.60 -7.93 7.44
CA THR A 56 8.56 -9.33 7.89
C THR A 56 7.29 -9.56 8.70
N VAL A 57 6.55 -10.63 8.41
CA VAL A 57 5.35 -10.99 9.15
C VAL A 57 5.76 -11.67 10.46
N ASN A 58 5.46 -11.08 11.61
CA ASN A 58 5.81 -11.67 12.91
C ASN A 58 4.72 -12.65 13.38
N ARG A 59 3.46 -12.23 13.26
CA ARG A 59 2.31 -12.99 13.74
C ARG A 59 1.06 -12.59 12.97
N VAL A 60 0.21 -13.56 12.68
CA VAL A 60 -1.11 -13.37 12.07
C VAL A 60 -2.17 -13.87 13.04
N SER A 61 -3.28 -13.13 13.16
CA SER A 61 -4.41 -13.48 14.00
C SER A 61 -5.69 -12.96 13.34
N GLY A 62 -6.43 -13.85 12.68
CA GLY A 62 -7.58 -13.47 11.86
C GLY A 62 -7.15 -12.57 10.70
N ASP A 63 -7.80 -11.42 10.56
CA ASP A 63 -7.57 -10.40 9.52
C ASP A 63 -6.43 -9.41 9.87
N SER A 64 -5.68 -9.67 10.94
CA SER A 64 -4.69 -8.75 11.48
C SER A 64 -3.33 -9.42 11.55
N ALA A 65 -2.28 -8.68 11.21
CA ALA A 65 -0.90 -9.09 11.42
C ALA A 65 -0.10 -8.07 12.22
N LEU A 66 0.88 -8.58 12.98
CA LEU A 66 2.01 -7.79 13.44
C LEU A 66 3.13 -7.96 12.43
N VAL A 67 3.63 -6.86 11.89
CA VAL A 67 4.70 -6.84 10.88
C VAL A 67 5.85 -5.96 11.36
N THR A 68 7.07 -6.36 11.05
CA THR A 68 8.27 -5.55 11.28
C THR A 68 8.65 -4.80 10.02
N VAL A 69 8.78 -3.48 10.12
CA VAL A 69 9.24 -2.59 9.05
C VAL A 69 10.45 -1.83 9.60
N GLY A 70 11.64 -2.06 9.03
CA GLY A 70 12.89 -1.57 9.60
C GLY A 70 13.05 -2.05 11.05
N THR A 71 13.07 -1.13 12.02
CA THR A 71 13.21 -1.43 13.46
C THR A 71 11.90 -1.34 14.25
N ARG A 72 10.76 -1.14 13.56
CA ARG A 72 9.45 -0.91 14.20
C ARG A 72 8.50 -2.05 13.89
N THR A 73 7.72 -2.47 14.90
CA THR A 73 6.60 -3.39 14.72
C THR A 73 5.30 -2.61 14.62
N LEU A 74 4.55 -2.86 13.55
CA LEU A 74 3.27 -2.23 13.26
C LEU A 74 2.16 -3.29 13.25
N ARG A 75 0.94 -2.86 13.55
CA ARG A 75 -0.26 -3.65 13.26
C ARG A 75 -0.75 -3.29 11.86
N ALA A 76 -0.98 -4.30 11.04
CA ALA A 76 -1.53 -4.17 9.70
C ALA A 76 -2.72 -5.11 9.51
N HIS A 77 -3.55 -4.82 8.52
CA HIS A 77 -4.55 -5.76 8.04
C HIS A 77 -3.85 -6.84 7.18
N ALA A 78 -4.14 -8.11 7.47
CA ALA A 78 -3.66 -9.27 6.74
C ALA A 78 -4.84 -9.84 5.94
N PRO A 79 -5.02 -9.42 4.67
CA PRO A 79 -6.12 -9.93 3.88
C PRO A 79 -5.96 -11.43 3.63
N GLU A 80 -7.08 -12.15 3.51
CA GLU A 80 -7.04 -13.54 3.04
C GLU A 80 -6.28 -13.62 1.71
N PRO A 81 -5.28 -14.51 1.60
CA PRO A 81 -4.55 -14.67 0.34
C PRO A 81 -5.49 -15.11 -0.77
N GLY A 82 -5.25 -14.60 -1.98
CA GLY A 82 -5.96 -15.06 -3.17
C GLY A 82 -5.75 -16.55 -3.43
N VAL A 83 -6.61 -17.13 -4.27
CA VAL A 83 -6.56 -18.56 -4.62
C VAL A 83 -5.16 -18.96 -5.10
N GLY A 84 -4.64 -20.05 -4.54
CA GLY A 84 -3.31 -20.58 -4.88
C GLY A 84 -2.13 -19.86 -4.22
N ARG A 85 -2.38 -18.84 -3.39
CA ARG A 85 -1.33 -18.21 -2.57
C ARG A 85 -1.29 -18.82 -1.17
N PRO A 86 -0.09 -19.01 -0.60
CA PRO A 86 0.03 -19.52 0.76
C PRO A 86 -0.58 -18.55 1.77
N ALA A 87 -1.06 -19.10 2.89
CA ALA A 87 -1.38 -18.33 4.09
C ALA A 87 -0.18 -17.48 4.53
N TRP A 88 -0.45 -16.31 5.09
CA TRP A 88 0.58 -15.53 5.78
C TRP A 88 1.17 -16.37 6.90
N ALA A 89 2.49 -16.52 6.91
CA ALA A 89 3.21 -17.29 7.90
C ALA A 89 4.12 -16.38 8.73
N PRO A 90 4.39 -16.71 10.01
CA PRO A 90 5.46 -16.06 10.74
C PRO A 90 6.79 -16.15 9.98
N ASP A 91 7.60 -15.11 10.12
CA ASP A 91 8.92 -14.91 9.52
C ASP A 91 8.92 -14.84 7.97
N SER A 92 7.76 -14.74 7.33
CA SER A 92 7.68 -14.55 5.87
C SER A 92 7.92 -13.10 5.46
N ASP A 93 8.67 -12.90 4.38
CA ASP A 93 8.79 -11.61 3.71
C ASP A 93 7.47 -11.19 3.03
N ALA A 94 7.12 -9.91 3.17
CA ALA A 94 5.92 -9.32 2.60
C ALA A 94 6.13 -7.84 2.25
N LEU A 95 5.14 -7.24 1.60
CA LEU A 95 5.05 -5.81 1.37
C LEU A 95 3.90 -5.23 2.18
N LEU A 96 4.20 -4.25 3.03
CA LEU A 96 3.20 -3.43 3.70
C LEU A 96 2.73 -2.32 2.75
N CYS A 97 1.50 -2.46 2.26
CA CYS A 97 0.86 -1.45 1.43
C CYS A 97 0.27 -0.33 2.29
N ILE A 98 0.82 0.88 2.15
CA ILE A 98 0.36 2.07 2.85
C ILE A 98 -0.16 3.09 1.85
N ARG A 99 -1.43 3.48 2.00
CA ARG A 99 -1.99 4.56 1.20
C ARG A 99 -1.58 5.91 1.79
N PRO A 100 -1.08 6.88 1.01
CA PRO A 100 -0.62 8.16 1.56
C PRO A 100 -1.67 8.90 2.40
N HIS A 101 -2.95 8.84 2.01
CA HIS A 101 -4.05 9.49 2.71
C HIS A 101 -4.50 8.78 4.00
N THR A 102 -4.00 7.56 4.28
CA THR A 102 -4.25 6.88 5.57
C THR A 102 -3.15 7.19 6.60
N VAL A 103 -2.12 7.93 6.21
CA VAL A 103 -1.02 8.34 7.09
C VAL A 103 -1.34 9.71 7.71
N ARG A 104 -1.04 9.86 9.00
CA ARG A 104 -1.04 11.17 9.66
C ARG A 104 0.35 11.49 10.20
N VAL A 105 0.68 12.78 10.26
CA VAL A 105 1.85 13.26 10.98
C VAL A 105 1.47 13.42 12.45
N GLY A 106 2.25 12.83 13.35
CA GLY A 106 2.02 12.84 14.80
C GLY A 106 3.34 12.85 15.56
N ALA A 107 3.28 12.67 16.88
CA ALA A 107 4.50 12.60 17.69
C ALA A 107 5.26 11.29 17.42
N THR A 108 6.59 11.36 17.35
CA THR A 108 7.45 10.18 17.10
C THR A 108 7.41 9.14 18.23
N SER A 109 6.92 9.54 19.41
CA SER A 109 6.70 8.67 20.56
C SER A 109 5.39 7.87 20.49
N GLU A 110 4.50 8.15 19.53
CA GLU A 110 3.25 7.41 19.38
C GLU A 110 3.49 5.95 19.01
N ARG A 111 2.64 5.06 19.54
CA ARG A 111 2.68 3.65 19.19
C ARG A 111 2.32 3.47 17.70
N GLY A 112 3.18 2.79 16.97
CA GLY A 112 2.99 2.59 15.53
C GLY A 112 3.45 3.76 14.68
N ALA A 113 4.09 4.78 15.28
CA ALA A 113 4.77 5.82 14.52
C ALA A 113 6.06 5.27 13.89
N LEU A 114 6.28 5.67 12.64
CA LEU A 114 7.55 5.52 11.94
C LEU A 114 8.26 6.88 12.01
N PRO A 115 9.37 7.01 12.74
CA PRO A 115 10.18 8.23 12.73
C PRO A 115 10.66 8.50 11.31
N ALA A 116 10.51 9.75 10.86
CA ALA A 116 10.84 10.14 9.51
C ALA A 116 11.27 11.60 9.43
N THR A 117 12.16 11.89 8.49
CA THR A 117 12.60 13.24 8.14
C THR A 117 11.88 13.71 6.87
N VAL A 118 11.35 14.94 6.88
CA VAL A 118 10.76 15.54 5.68
C VAL A 118 11.87 15.91 4.70
N LEU A 119 11.89 15.28 3.54
CA LEU A 119 12.84 15.59 2.47
C LEU A 119 12.37 16.75 1.60
N SER A 120 11.09 16.76 1.25
CA SER A 120 10.51 17.83 0.43
C SER A 120 9.01 17.93 0.62
N THR A 121 8.46 19.11 0.35
CA THR A 121 7.02 19.36 0.31
C THR A 121 6.64 19.98 -1.03
N ALA A 122 5.49 19.59 -1.56
CA ALA A 122 4.94 20.13 -2.80
C ALA A 122 3.46 20.43 -2.60
N TRP A 123 3.09 21.70 -2.72
CA TRP A 123 1.69 22.14 -2.64
C TRP A 123 0.95 21.77 -3.93
N ARG A 124 -0.26 21.20 -3.79
CA ARG A 124 -1.11 20.70 -4.88
C ARG A 124 -2.54 21.24 -4.75
N GLY A 125 -2.71 22.47 -4.29
CA GLY A 125 -4.03 23.05 -4.06
C GLY A 125 -4.61 22.59 -2.72
N ALA A 126 -5.57 21.66 -2.78
CA ALA A 126 -6.27 21.14 -1.61
C ALA A 126 -5.44 20.15 -0.77
N SER A 127 -4.26 19.74 -1.24
CA SER A 127 -3.36 18.82 -0.53
C SER A 127 -1.91 19.26 -0.63
N THR A 128 -1.09 18.83 0.33
CA THR A 128 0.37 18.96 0.30
C THR A 128 0.95 17.56 0.21
N ARG A 129 1.71 17.28 -0.84
CA ARG A 129 2.47 16.04 -0.95
C ARG A 129 3.79 16.20 -0.21
N MET A 130 4.06 15.28 0.72
CA MET A 130 5.33 15.23 1.46
C MET A 130 6.11 14.01 0.99
N ARG A 131 7.43 14.18 0.78
CA ARG A 131 8.38 13.07 0.67
C ARG A 131 9.11 12.94 1.99
N LEU A 132 9.18 11.73 2.51
CA LEU A 132 9.72 11.43 3.83
C LEU A 132 10.82 10.38 3.67
N ALA A 133 11.96 10.59 4.32
CA ALA A 133 12.94 9.53 4.60
C ALA A 133 12.55 8.90 5.93
N VAL A 134 12.26 7.59 5.95
CA VAL A 134 11.84 6.88 7.15
C VAL A 134 13.05 6.16 7.76
N ASP A 135 13.26 6.34 9.06
CA ASP A 135 14.43 5.78 9.75
C ASP A 135 14.45 4.25 9.63
N GLY A 136 15.56 3.70 9.12
CA GLY A 136 15.74 2.26 8.95
C GLY A 136 15.09 1.68 7.69
N LEU A 137 14.58 2.53 6.79
CA LEU A 137 14.20 2.16 5.43
C LEU A 137 15.08 2.88 4.40
N PRO A 138 15.30 2.31 3.21
CA PRO A 138 16.01 2.99 2.14
C PRO A 138 15.22 4.23 1.67
N ASP A 139 15.96 5.28 1.25
CA ASP A 139 15.39 6.57 0.81
C ASP A 139 14.54 6.49 -0.48
N GLU A 140 14.68 5.39 -1.23
CA GLU A 140 13.90 5.09 -2.43
C GLU A 140 12.99 3.87 -2.17
N LEU A 141 11.74 4.15 -1.79
CA LEU A 141 10.61 3.22 -1.80
C LEU A 141 9.40 3.90 -2.46
#